data_AF-A0A7Y5IG55-F1
#
_entry.id   AF-A0A7Y5IG55-F1
#
_cell.length_a   1.000
_cell.length_b   1.000
_cell.length_c   1.000
_cell.angle_alpha   90.00
_cell.angle_beta   90.00
_cell.angle_gamma   90.00
#
_symmetry.space_group_name_H-M   'P 1'
#
loop_
_entity.id
_entity.type
_entity.pdbx_description
1 polymer ?
#
loop_
_entity_poly.entity_id
_entity_poly.type
_entity_poly.pdbx_seq_one_letter_code
_entity_poly.pdbx_strand_id
1 'polypeptide(L)'
;MMSLRFPRFLVVPVLLFAFQSVKTQTADAPSSGDGTSGAPYQIATLNNLYWITQNSAEWSKYFIQTANIDASSTSSWDGGNGFTPIGSNATSFTGSYNGQDFSISGLTIARSSTDYVGLFGFISNGVVSNVLMTGASVSGASYVGGIVGFSTGSGSAQITGCSVAGSVTGTTAHIGGVIGKTQAGTTVTECFSTATVSSTSGNNLGGFVGYHDQSSSITKSYSRGNVNSPNGDHVGGFVGTMGNGATITNCYASGSASSYNRAGGFAGSKSSGTISNCYSTGAAAIDGGSTVGGFIALNAGTVSASFWDTQTSGNASSAAGTGKTTSEMKTSSTFTDAGWDLSSTWEIVGMNFPRLQANQDGALPVELSKFSVIPTVDGVVLRWATASEQDNLGFDVERSYVTDRHGDSFRRWHRIGFVEGIGSTNAPQEYSFIDRSSRGRAMYRLKQLDRDGGFTHSVEVTVTSLPGPEGFTLFENYPNPFNPSTKCDRTTSGDARQ
;
A
#
# COMPACT_ATOMS: atom_id res chain seq x y z
N MET A 1 -86.05 13.34 -4.79
CA MET A 1 -85.21 13.29 -6.01
C MET A 1 -83.77 13.04 -5.60
N MET A 2 -83.29 11.83 -5.94
CA MET A 2 -81.89 11.39 -6.16
C MET A 2 -80.75 11.95 -5.28
N SER A 3 -80.35 11.16 -4.30
CA SER A 3 -79.03 11.22 -3.65
C SER A 3 -78.02 10.45 -4.52
N LEU A 4 -77.01 11.15 -5.07
CA LEU A 4 -75.91 10.52 -5.82
C LEU A 4 -74.95 9.82 -4.86
N ARG A 5 -74.83 8.49 -4.98
CA ARG A 5 -73.77 7.68 -4.39
C ARG A 5 -72.61 7.57 -5.39
N PHE A 6 -71.43 8.09 -5.03
CA PHE A 6 -70.19 7.84 -5.76
C PHE A 6 -69.65 6.44 -5.41
N PRO A 7 -69.19 5.63 -6.40
CA PRO A 7 -68.56 4.35 -6.12
C PRO A 7 -67.15 4.57 -5.56
N ARG A 8 -66.84 3.92 -4.43
CA ARG A 8 -65.48 3.83 -3.89
C ARG A 8 -64.66 2.92 -4.79
N PHE A 9 -63.70 3.49 -5.53
CA PHE A 9 -62.68 2.71 -6.23
C PHE A 9 -61.72 2.10 -5.20
N LEU A 10 -61.69 0.77 -5.15
CA LEU A 10 -60.69 -0.01 -4.42
C LEU A 10 -59.37 0.08 -5.18
N VAL A 11 -58.42 0.87 -4.67
CA VAL A 11 -57.04 0.88 -5.18
C VAL A 11 -56.33 -0.33 -4.57
N VAL A 12 -56.17 -1.39 -5.37
CA VAL A 12 -55.29 -2.52 -5.02
C VAL A 12 -53.86 -2.08 -5.33
N PRO A 13 -52.95 -1.97 -4.35
CA PRO A 13 -51.55 -1.67 -4.65
C PRO A 13 -50.95 -2.90 -5.34
N VAL A 14 -50.65 -2.76 -6.63
CA VAL A 14 -49.81 -3.71 -7.36
C VAL A 14 -48.40 -3.57 -6.79
N LEU A 15 -47.99 -4.50 -5.94
CA LEU A 15 -46.60 -4.64 -5.53
C LEU A 15 -45.79 -4.98 -6.79
N LEU A 16 -45.18 -3.96 -7.39
CA LEU A 16 -44.22 -4.14 -8.47
C LEU A 16 -42.94 -4.72 -7.83
N PHE A 17 -42.84 -6.05 -7.78
CA PHE A 17 -41.56 -6.69 -7.52
C PHE A 17 -40.63 -6.35 -8.68
N ALA A 18 -39.75 -5.37 -8.47
CA ALA A 18 -38.59 -5.21 -9.31
C ALA A 18 -37.75 -6.48 -9.11
N PHE A 19 -37.89 -7.45 -10.01
CA PHE A 19 -36.89 -8.50 -10.19
C PHE A 19 -35.62 -7.77 -10.64
N GLN A 20 -34.78 -7.37 -9.68
CA GLN A 20 -33.38 -7.17 -10.00
C GLN A 20 -32.92 -8.52 -10.55
N SER A 21 -32.62 -8.55 -11.84
CA SER A 21 -32.03 -9.71 -12.46
C SER A 21 -30.72 -9.96 -11.72
N VAL A 22 -30.72 -10.92 -10.79
CA VAL A 22 -29.50 -11.44 -10.20
C VAL A 22 -28.78 -12.11 -11.36
N LYS A 23 -27.82 -11.40 -11.97
CA LYS A 23 -26.91 -12.05 -12.90
C LYS A 23 -26.18 -13.11 -12.09
N THR A 24 -26.54 -14.37 -12.31
CA THR A 24 -25.82 -15.52 -11.76
C THR A 24 -24.36 -15.42 -12.21
N GLN A 25 -23.44 -15.62 -11.27
CA GLN A 25 -22.02 -15.68 -11.56
C GLN A 25 -21.78 -16.73 -12.65
N THR A 26 -21.00 -16.38 -13.66
CA THR A 26 -20.75 -17.30 -14.79
C THR A 26 -19.29 -17.74 -14.71
N ALA A 27 -19.07 -19.04 -14.55
CA ALA A 27 -17.74 -19.65 -14.61
C ALA A 27 -17.45 -20.03 -16.06
N ASP A 28 -16.47 -19.37 -16.68
CA ASP A 28 -16.08 -19.63 -18.06
C ASP A 28 -14.72 -20.32 -18.11
N ALA A 29 -14.68 -21.52 -18.68
CA ALA A 29 -13.43 -22.20 -18.90
C ALA A 29 -12.49 -21.36 -19.79
N PRO A 30 -11.19 -21.31 -19.51
CA PRO A 30 -10.19 -20.71 -20.39
C PRO A 30 -10.31 -21.26 -21.81
N SER A 31 -10.33 -20.37 -22.80
CA SER A 31 -10.41 -20.75 -24.22
C SER A 31 -9.08 -21.24 -24.79
N SER A 32 -7.99 -21.16 -24.02
CA SER A 32 -6.63 -21.51 -24.42
C SER A 32 -5.84 -22.09 -23.26
N GLY A 33 -4.95 -23.03 -23.59
CA GLY A 33 -4.21 -23.86 -22.65
C GLY A 33 -4.96 -25.15 -22.29
N ASP A 34 -4.21 -26.20 -21.94
CA ASP A 34 -4.71 -27.50 -21.48
C ASP A 34 -4.32 -27.79 -20.01
N GLY A 35 -3.75 -26.79 -19.33
CA GLY A 35 -3.31 -26.89 -17.95
C GLY A 35 -2.01 -27.65 -17.74
N THR A 36 -1.27 -27.98 -18.81
CA THR A 36 0.10 -28.50 -18.72
C THR A 36 1.11 -27.36 -18.58
N SER A 37 2.35 -27.67 -18.17
CA SER A 37 3.42 -26.67 -18.07
C SER A 37 3.81 -26.05 -19.42
N GLY A 38 3.61 -26.79 -20.53
CA GLY A 38 3.86 -26.30 -21.89
C GLY A 38 2.71 -25.48 -22.49
N ALA A 39 1.49 -25.67 -21.98
CA ALA A 39 0.31 -24.94 -22.42
C ALA A 39 -0.60 -24.63 -21.20
N PRO A 40 -0.17 -23.74 -20.29
CA PRO A 40 -0.95 -23.39 -19.11
C PRO A 40 -2.28 -22.76 -19.50
N TYR A 41 -3.31 -22.99 -18.68
CA TYR A 41 -4.61 -22.34 -18.86
C TYR A 41 -4.47 -20.82 -18.79
N GLN A 42 -4.99 -20.10 -19.79
CA GLN A 42 -4.86 -18.65 -19.88
C GLN A 42 -6.02 -17.93 -19.18
N ILE A 43 -5.70 -17.15 -18.14
CA ILE A 43 -6.65 -16.43 -17.32
C ILE A 43 -6.68 -14.97 -17.80
N ALA A 44 -7.68 -14.62 -18.61
CA ALA A 44 -7.81 -13.28 -19.18
C ALA A 44 -8.95 -12.47 -18.55
N THR A 45 -9.86 -13.12 -17.82
CA THR A 45 -11.09 -12.50 -17.32
C THR A 45 -11.42 -12.94 -15.90
N LEU A 46 -12.27 -12.16 -15.22
CA LEU A 46 -12.82 -12.52 -13.92
C LEU A 46 -13.60 -13.85 -13.96
N ASN A 47 -14.30 -14.15 -15.06
CA ASN A 47 -15.02 -15.41 -15.20
C ASN A 47 -14.08 -16.61 -15.35
N ASN A 48 -12.89 -16.45 -15.95
CA ASN A 48 -11.86 -17.50 -15.96
C ASN A 48 -11.28 -17.71 -14.57
N LEU A 49 -11.00 -16.64 -13.84
CA LEU A 49 -10.53 -16.73 -12.46
C LEU A 49 -11.57 -17.41 -11.56
N TYR A 50 -12.85 -17.06 -11.73
CA TYR A 50 -13.96 -17.71 -11.05
C TYR A 50 -14.10 -19.19 -11.43
N TRP A 51 -13.85 -19.53 -12.69
CA TRP A 51 -13.84 -20.93 -13.14
C TRP A 51 -12.81 -21.77 -12.40
N ILE A 52 -11.62 -21.24 -12.10
CA ILE A 52 -10.64 -21.98 -11.27
C ILE A 52 -11.26 -22.33 -9.92
N THR A 53 -11.96 -21.41 -9.27
CA THR A 53 -12.56 -21.65 -7.94
C THR A 53 -13.61 -22.76 -7.99
N GLN A 54 -14.34 -22.89 -9.10
CA GLN A 54 -15.41 -23.88 -9.27
C GLN A 54 -14.90 -25.25 -9.72
N ASN A 55 -13.63 -25.36 -10.14
CA ASN A 55 -13.08 -26.56 -10.76
C ASN A 55 -11.85 -27.08 -10.00
N SER A 56 -12.08 -27.57 -8.77
CA SER A 56 -11.00 -28.05 -7.89
C SER A 56 -10.21 -29.23 -8.43
N ALA A 57 -10.75 -29.99 -9.39
CA ALA A 57 -10.02 -31.04 -10.11
C ALA A 57 -8.81 -30.50 -10.89
N GLU A 58 -8.84 -29.21 -11.27
CA GLU A 58 -7.77 -28.55 -12.03
C GLU A 58 -6.75 -27.87 -11.11
N TRP A 59 -6.89 -27.88 -9.79
CA TRP A 59 -5.97 -27.18 -8.87
C TRP A 59 -4.55 -27.75 -8.79
N SER A 60 -4.27 -28.83 -9.53
CA SER A 60 -2.92 -29.38 -9.75
C SER A 60 -2.27 -28.91 -11.06
N LYS A 61 -2.98 -28.11 -11.86
CA LYS A 61 -2.59 -27.67 -13.20
C LYS A 61 -1.83 -26.34 -13.19
N TYR A 62 -1.39 -25.92 -14.38
CA TYR A 62 -0.65 -24.69 -14.60
C TYR A 62 -1.58 -23.62 -15.18
N PHE A 63 -1.51 -22.41 -14.61
CA PHE A 63 -2.33 -21.25 -14.94
C PHE A 63 -1.43 -20.04 -15.19
N ILE A 64 -1.77 -19.25 -16.21
CA ILE A 64 -1.06 -18.02 -16.55
C ILE A 64 -2.04 -16.89 -16.80
N GLN A 65 -1.87 -15.76 -16.14
CA GLN A 65 -2.68 -14.58 -16.39
C GLN A 65 -2.18 -13.86 -17.64
N THR A 66 -3.11 -13.36 -18.45
CA THR A 66 -2.81 -12.74 -19.76
C THR A 66 -3.42 -11.35 -19.92
N ALA A 67 -4.12 -10.86 -18.90
CA ALA A 67 -4.71 -9.54 -18.86
C ALA A 67 -4.95 -9.09 -17.40
N ASN A 68 -5.09 -7.78 -17.19
CA ASN A 68 -5.60 -7.24 -15.93
C ASN A 68 -7.05 -7.69 -15.69
N ILE A 69 -7.40 -7.99 -14.44
CA ILE A 69 -8.71 -8.48 -14.03
C ILE A 69 -9.34 -7.49 -13.05
N ASP A 70 -10.45 -6.87 -13.45
CA ASP A 70 -11.33 -6.14 -12.52
C ASP A 70 -12.23 -7.14 -11.80
N ALA A 71 -12.00 -7.30 -10.50
CA ALA A 71 -12.72 -8.17 -9.58
C ALA A 71 -13.69 -7.42 -8.66
N SER A 72 -13.95 -6.12 -8.87
CA SER A 72 -14.82 -5.29 -8.01
C SER A 72 -16.23 -5.85 -7.83
N SER A 73 -16.76 -6.51 -8.86
CA SER A 73 -18.09 -7.16 -8.80
C SER A 73 -18.17 -8.31 -7.79
N THR A 74 -17.03 -8.85 -7.34
CA THR A 74 -17.00 -9.90 -6.32
C THR A 74 -17.60 -9.45 -4.99
N SER A 75 -17.69 -8.13 -4.71
CA SER A 75 -18.33 -7.61 -3.50
C SER A 75 -19.80 -8.04 -3.32
N SER A 76 -20.52 -8.34 -4.40
CA SER A 76 -21.90 -8.82 -4.35
C SER A 76 -22.05 -10.34 -4.54
N TRP A 77 -20.93 -11.07 -4.64
CA TRP A 77 -20.96 -12.50 -4.90
C TRP A 77 -21.34 -13.31 -3.67
N ASP A 78 -21.98 -14.46 -3.88
CA ASP A 78 -22.29 -15.45 -2.83
C ASP A 78 -23.02 -14.83 -1.63
N GLY A 79 -24.05 -14.04 -1.91
CA GLY A 79 -24.81 -13.32 -0.87
C GLY A 79 -24.02 -12.24 -0.14
N GLY A 80 -22.93 -11.75 -0.74
CA GLY A 80 -22.01 -10.78 -0.13
C GLY A 80 -20.78 -11.41 0.52
N ASN A 81 -20.65 -12.75 0.55
CA ASN A 81 -19.43 -13.42 1.03
C ASN A 81 -18.24 -13.26 0.08
N GLY A 82 -18.50 -12.84 -1.15
CA GLY A 82 -17.50 -12.56 -2.15
C GLY A 82 -16.87 -13.79 -2.79
N PHE A 83 -15.64 -13.60 -3.28
CA PHE A 83 -14.87 -14.63 -3.96
C PHE A 83 -14.61 -15.84 -3.05
N THR A 84 -14.65 -17.04 -3.63
CA THR A 84 -14.34 -18.29 -2.92
C THR A 84 -12.85 -18.60 -3.10
N PRO A 85 -12.07 -18.74 -2.02
CA PRO A 85 -10.63 -19.04 -2.11
C PRO A 85 -10.32 -20.28 -2.95
N ILE A 86 -9.19 -20.22 -3.68
CA ILE A 86 -8.65 -21.36 -4.43
C ILE A 86 -7.83 -22.23 -3.47
N GLY A 87 -8.14 -23.52 -3.40
CA GLY A 87 -7.50 -24.42 -2.43
C GLY A 87 -8.12 -24.36 -1.04
N SER A 88 -8.27 -25.52 -0.42
CA SER A 88 -8.81 -25.72 0.93
C SER A 88 -8.01 -26.77 1.69
N ASN A 89 -8.28 -26.93 2.99
CA ASN A 89 -7.69 -28.00 3.78
C ASN A 89 -8.16 -29.41 3.34
N ALA A 90 -9.29 -29.52 2.64
CA ALA A 90 -9.76 -30.79 2.08
C ALA A 90 -9.16 -31.08 0.69
N THR A 91 -8.89 -30.05 -0.09
CA THR A 91 -8.29 -30.15 -1.43
C THR A 91 -7.39 -28.95 -1.63
N SER A 92 -6.08 -29.13 -1.43
CA SER A 92 -5.10 -28.06 -1.54
C SER A 92 -4.84 -27.68 -2.99
N PHE A 93 -4.41 -26.43 -3.22
CA PHE A 93 -3.79 -26.05 -4.47
C PHE A 93 -2.36 -26.59 -4.53
N THR A 94 -2.07 -27.40 -5.54
CA THR A 94 -0.77 -28.07 -5.75
C THR A 94 -0.13 -27.70 -7.10
N GLY A 95 -0.87 -26.97 -7.94
CA GLY A 95 -0.44 -26.53 -9.26
C GLY A 95 0.39 -25.24 -9.25
N SER A 96 0.37 -24.53 -10.37
CA SER A 96 1.09 -23.26 -10.53
C SER A 96 0.20 -22.15 -11.06
N TYR A 97 0.28 -20.96 -10.46
CA TYR A 97 -0.35 -19.75 -10.98
C TYR A 97 0.72 -18.66 -11.17
N ASN A 98 0.87 -18.18 -12.40
CA ASN A 98 1.73 -17.04 -12.74
C ASN A 98 0.87 -15.86 -13.19
N GLY A 99 0.86 -14.77 -12.42
CA GLY A 99 0.10 -13.56 -12.72
C GLY A 99 0.70 -12.68 -13.81
N GLN A 100 1.93 -12.94 -14.27
CA GLN A 100 2.67 -12.14 -15.26
C GLN A 100 2.63 -10.63 -14.99
N ASP A 101 2.58 -10.23 -13.72
CA ASP A 101 2.52 -8.82 -13.30
C ASP A 101 1.26 -8.08 -13.75
N PHE A 102 0.24 -8.80 -14.24
CA PHE A 102 -1.09 -8.25 -14.44
C PHE A 102 -1.81 -8.09 -13.10
N SER A 103 -2.61 -7.04 -12.99
CA SER A 103 -3.35 -6.73 -11.77
C SER A 103 -4.61 -7.57 -11.62
N ILE A 104 -4.97 -7.86 -10.37
CA ILE A 104 -6.31 -8.24 -9.94
C ILE A 104 -6.82 -7.13 -9.02
N SER A 105 -7.75 -6.33 -9.51
CA SER A 105 -8.19 -5.09 -8.86
C SER A 105 -9.54 -5.26 -8.17
N GLY A 106 -9.71 -4.74 -6.96
CA GLY A 106 -11.01 -4.68 -6.27
C GLY A 106 -11.55 -6.01 -5.76
N LEU A 107 -10.72 -7.06 -5.64
CA LEU A 107 -11.17 -8.38 -5.17
C LEU A 107 -11.74 -8.29 -3.75
N THR A 108 -12.95 -8.83 -3.54
CA THR A 108 -13.58 -8.95 -2.23
C THR A 108 -13.75 -10.41 -1.83
N ILE A 109 -13.25 -10.78 -0.65
CA ILE A 109 -13.51 -12.03 0.06
C ILE A 109 -13.99 -11.66 1.45
N ALA A 110 -15.25 -11.91 1.78
CA ALA A 110 -15.90 -11.47 3.02
C ALA A 110 -16.40 -12.68 3.84
N ARG A 111 -15.47 -13.53 4.29
CA ARG A 111 -15.76 -14.84 4.91
C ARG A 111 -15.29 -14.90 6.36
N SER A 112 -15.70 -13.95 7.20
CA SER A 112 -15.17 -13.70 8.56
C SER A 112 -15.24 -14.87 9.57
N SER A 113 -15.98 -15.93 9.27
CA SER A 113 -16.09 -17.16 10.06
C SER A 113 -15.32 -18.36 9.48
N THR A 114 -14.62 -18.17 8.36
CA THR A 114 -13.94 -19.22 7.61
C THR A 114 -12.42 -19.11 7.79
N ASP A 115 -11.77 -20.24 8.07
CA ASP A 115 -10.30 -20.32 8.09
C ASP A 115 -9.74 -20.50 6.67
N TYR A 116 -8.44 -20.25 6.50
CA TYR A 116 -7.72 -20.45 5.22
C TYR A 116 -8.25 -19.52 4.12
N VAL A 117 -8.10 -18.22 4.35
CA VAL A 117 -8.67 -17.19 3.49
C VAL A 117 -7.57 -16.37 2.81
N GLY A 118 -7.69 -16.24 1.50
CA GLY A 118 -6.86 -15.46 0.59
C GLY A 118 -7.31 -15.75 -0.84
N LEU A 119 -6.68 -15.15 -1.85
CA LEU A 119 -6.89 -15.58 -3.24
C LEU A 119 -6.69 -17.10 -3.35
N PHE A 120 -5.63 -17.59 -2.72
CA PHE A 120 -5.38 -19.00 -2.44
C PHE A 120 -5.61 -19.28 -0.96
N GLY A 121 -6.60 -20.10 -0.61
CA GLY A 121 -6.88 -20.45 0.78
C GLY A 121 -5.81 -21.36 1.38
N PHE A 122 -5.47 -22.43 0.65
CA PHE A 122 -4.53 -23.45 1.11
C PHE A 122 -3.65 -23.96 -0.04
N ILE A 123 -2.34 -23.78 0.09
CA ILE A 123 -1.33 -24.28 -0.84
C ILE A 123 -0.57 -25.44 -0.20
N SER A 124 -0.40 -26.52 -0.96
CA SER A 124 0.46 -27.66 -0.62
C SER A 124 1.38 -27.97 -1.79
N ASN A 125 2.67 -27.65 -1.68
CA ASN A 125 3.66 -27.78 -2.78
C ASN A 125 3.35 -26.96 -4.05
N GLY A 126 2.35 -26.08 -4.02
CA GLY A 126 2.00 -25.23 -5.16
C GLY A 126 2.94 -24.04 -5.34
N VAL A 127 2.92 -23.48 -6.54
CA VAL A 127 3.74 -22.33 -6.95
C VAL A 127 2.84 -21.15 -7.29
N VAL A 128 3.01 -20.02 -6.63
CA VAL A 128 2.30 -18.78 -6.95
C VAL A 128 3.33 -17.70 -7.24
N SER A 129 3.24 -17.07 -8.40
CA SER A 129 4.19 -16.07 -8.84
C SER A 129 3.52 -14.85 -9.48
N ASN A 130 4.11 -13.68 -9.28
CA ASN A 130 3.80 -12.44 -10.00
C ASN A 130 2.32 -12.03 -9.95
N VAL A 131 1.67 -12.26 -8.80
CA VAL A 131 0.27 -11.88 -8.57
C VAL A 131 0.23 -10.51 -7.92
N LEU A 132 -0.40 -9.53 -8.59
CA LEU A 132 -0.52 -8.16 -8.08
C LEU A 132 -1.98 -7.84 -7.72
N MET A 133 -2.29 -7.79 -6.42
CA MET A 133 -3.62 -7.44 -5.93
C MET A 133 -3.72 -5.96 -5.53
N THR A 134 -4.63 -5.22 -6.16
CA THR A 134 -4.83 -3.78 -5.90
C THR A 134 -6.24 -3.52 -5.35
N GLY A 135 -6.36 -2.71 -4.30
CA GLY A 135 -7.66 -2.39 -3.70
C GLY A 135 -8.45 -3.61 -3.19
N ALA A 136 -7.75 -4.65 -2.73
CA ALA A 136 -8.40 -5.88 -2.26
C ALA A 136 -9.00 -5.73 -0.85
N SER A 137 -10.11 -6.41 -0.59
CA SER A 137 -10.76 -6.52 0.71
C SER A 137 -10.91 -7.99 1.09
N VAL A 138 -10.09 -8.47 2.02
CA VAL A 138 -10.05 -9.89 2.43
C VAL A 138 -10.39 -9.99 3.91
N SER A 139 -11.42 -10.76 4.26
CA SER A 139 -11.87 -11.02 5.62
C SER A 139 -12.07 -12.51 5.87
N GLY A 140 -11.47 -13.01 6.96
CA GLY A 140 -11.53 -14.41 7.37
C GLY A 140 -11.56 -14.59 8.90
N ALA A 141 -11.51 -15.85 9.36
CA ALA A 141 -11.30 -16.19 10.76
C ALA A 141 -9.80 -16.32 11.07
N SER A 142 -9.24 -17.52 10.86
CA SER A 142 -7.82 -17.82 11.05
C SER A 142 -7.09 -18.10 9.73
N TYR A 143 -5.77 -17.94 9.70
CA TYR A 143 -4.95 -18.17 8.50
C TYR A 143 -5.44 -17.31 7.34
N VAL A 144 -5.38 -16.00 7.54
CA VAL A 144 -5.87 -15.01 6.58
C VAL A 144 -4.67 -14.28 5.98
N GLY A 145 -4.55 -14.33 4.66
CA GLY A 145 -3.59 -13.53 3.90
C GLY A 145 -4.27 -12.95 2.66
N GLY A 146 -3.79 -11.81 2.19
CA GLY A 146 -4.31 -11.22 0.95
C GLY A 146 -4.16 -12.16 -0.25
N ILE A 147 -2.97 -12.74 -0.40
CA ILE A 147 -2.66 -13.71 -1.46
C ILE A 147 -2.90 -15.14 -0.99
N VAL A 148 -2.32 -15.52 0.16
CA VAL A 148 -2.33 -16.92 0.63
C VAL A 148 -2.80 -17.04 2.08
N GLY A 149 -3.80 -17.86 2.36
CA GLY A 149 -4.21 -18.17 3.73
C GLY A 149 -3.15 -19.00 4.47
N PHE A 150 -2.87 -20.19 3.95
CA PHE A 150 -1.86 -21.11 4.49
C PHE A 150 -1.02 -21.76 3.38
N SER A 151 0.30 -21.76 3.56
CA SER A 151 1.25 -22.43 2.67
C SER A 151 2.07 -23.48 3.40
N THR A 152 2.15 -24.66 2.82
CA THR A 152 3.00 -25.79 3.24
C THR A 152 3.50 -26.53 2.02
N GLY A 153 4.50 -27.40 2.15
CA GLY A 153 4.86 -28.27 1.02
C GLY A 153 6.24 -28.91 1.08
N SER A 154 6.66 -29.46 2.22
CA SER A 154 7.92 -30.22 2.35
C SER A 154 9.12 -29.67 1.55
N GLY A 155 9.28 -28.34 1.47
CA GLY A 155 10.35 -27.66 0.72
C GLY A 155 10.03 -27.19 -0.71
N SER A 156 8.87 -27.51 -1.29
CA SER A 156 8.54 -27.23 -2.70
C SER A 156 7.55 -26.09 -2.92
N ALA A 157 6.85 -25.64 -1.88
CA ALA A 157 5.93 -24.51 -2.02
C ALA A 157 6.69 -23.19 -2.21
N GLN A 158 6.34 -22.45 -3.26
CA GLN A 158 7.02 -21.22 -3.65
C GLN A 158 6.03 -20.07 -3.88
N ILE A 159 6.31 -18.92 -3.28
CA ILE A 159 5.51 -17.70 -3.41
C ILE A 159 6.47 -16.56 -3.77
N THR A 160 6.44 -16.09 -5.02
CA THR A 160 7.47 -15.18 -5.56
C THR A 160 6.86 -13.98 -6.28
N GLY A 161 7.38 -12.76 -6.08
CA GLY A 161 6.94 -11.60 -6.88
C GLY A 161 5.48 -11.17 -6.62
N CYS A 162 4.88 -11.58 -5.50
CA CYS A 162 3.47 -11.30 -5.23
C CYS A 162 3.28 -10.04 -4.40
N SER A 163 2.25 -9.26 -4.71
CA SER A 163 1.93 -8.04 -3.99
C SER A 163 0.46 -7.88 -3.63
N VAL A 164 0.19 -7.20 -2.52
CA VAL A 164 -1.18 -6.87 -2.11
C VAL A 164 -1.29 -5.48 -1.50
N ALA A 165 -2.28 -4.74 -1.98
CA ALA A 165 -2.76 -3.47 -1.45
C ALA A 165 -4.25 -3.56 -1.11
N GLY A 166 -4.68 -2.80 -0.09
CA GLY A 166 -6.07 -2.80 0.40
C GLY A 166 -6.17 -3.13 1.89
N SER A 167 -7.07 -4.04 2.26
CA SER A 167 -7.31 -4.45 3.65
C SER A 167 -7.38 -5.97 3.82
N VAL A 168 -6.73 -6.47 4.86
CA VAL A 168 -6.81 -7.87 5.31
C VAL A 168 -7.27 -7.91 6.76
N THR A 169 -8.39 -8.56 7.03
CA THR A 169 -9.03 -8.61 8.34
C THR A 169 -9.20 -10.06 8.79
N GLY A 170 -8.85 -10.38 10.03
CA GLY A 170 -9.14 -11.67 10.62
C GLY A 170 -9.81 -11.54 11.98
N THR A 171 -10.57 -12.55 12.39
CA THR A 171 -11.29 -12.53 13.68
C THR A 171 -10.58 -13.32 14.78
N THR A 172 -9.62 -14.19 14.44
CA THR A 172 -8.99 -15.12 15.41
C THR A 172 -7.46 -15.05 15.42
N ALA A 173 -6.73 -15.69 14.51
CA ALA A 173 -5.27 -15.76 14.59
C ALA A 173 -4.59 -15.99 13.24
N HIS A 174 -3.30 -15.62 13.18
CA HIS A 174 -2.45 -15.81 12.01
C HIS A 174 -2.96 -15.02 10.80
N ILE A 175 -2.88 -13.69 10.92
CA ILE A 175 -3.29 -12.75 9.88
C ILE A 175 -2.04 -12.09 9.34
N GLY A 176 -1.79 -12.23 8.05
CA GLY A 176 -0.71 -11.55 7.35
C GLY A 176 -1.23 -10.67 6.23
N GLY A 177 -0.48 -9.64 5.86
CA GLY A 177 -0.80 -8.88 4.65
C GLY A 177 -0.76 -9.78 3.40
N VAL A 178 0.35 -10.46 3.16
CA VAL A 178 0.50 -11.39 2.01
C VAL A 178 0.02 -12.79 2.39
N ILE A 179 0.50 -13.32 3.52
CA ILE A 179 0.34 -14.73 3.89
C ILE A 179 -0.15 -14.89 5.33
N GLY A 180 -1.22 -15.65 5.59
CA GLY A 180 -1.65 -15.94 6.96
C GLY A 180 -0.60 -16.76 7.73
N LYS A 181 -0.19 -17.90 7.18
CA LYS A 181 0.85 -18.76 7.77
C LYS A 181 1.67 -19.55 6.73
N THR A 182 2.95 -19.73 7.02
CA THR A 182 3.87 -20.56 6.23
C THR A 182 4.51 -21.66 7.09
N GLN A 183 4.60 -22.88 6.57
CA GLN A 183 5.27 -24.01 7.22
C GLN A 183 6.00 -24.93 6.22
N ALA A 184 6.74 -25.89 6.79
CA ALA A 184 7.36 -27.03 6.11
C ALA A 184 8.18 -26.65 4.86
N GLY A 185 9.14 -25.74 5.03
CA GLY A 185 10.07 -25.36 3.95
C GLY A 185 9.45 -24.52 2.83
N THR A 186 8.30 -23.86 3.08
CA THR A 186 7.77 -22.86 2.14
C THR A 186 8.81 -21.77 1.90
N THR A 187 9.06 -21.43 0.64
CA THR A 187 9.96 -20.33 0.25
C THR A 187 9.16 -19.14 -0.26
N VAL A 188 9.40 -17.96 0.31
CA VAL A 188 8.75 -16.71 -0.08
C VAL A 188 9.82 -15.68 -0.45
N THR A 189 9.76 -15.10 -1.64
CA THR A 189 10.80 -14.20 -2.14
C THR A 189 10.21 -13.04 -2.93
N GLU A 190 10.76 -11.83 -2.77
CA GLU A 190 10.40 -10.67 -3.63
C GLU A 190 8.90 -10.33 -3.58
N CYS A 191 8.29 -10.51 -2.40
CA CYS A 191 6.87 -10.23 -2.18
C CYS A 191 6.68 -8.98 -1.32
N PHE A 192 5.53 -8.32 -1.43
CA PHE A 192 5.26 -7.13 -0.64
C PHE A 192 3.80 -6.88 -0.28
N SER A 193 3.60 -6.15 0.82
CA SER A 193 2.27 -5.75 1.30
C SER A 193 2.23 -4.28 1.65
N THR A 194 1.27 -3.54 1.08
CA THR A 194 0.84 -2.22 1.56
C THR A 194 -0.54 -2.29 2.23
N ALA A 195 -1.11 -3.49 2.34
CA ALA A 195 -2.44 -3.69 2.89
C ALA A 195 -2.48 -3.38 4.39
N THR A 196 -3.56 -2.72 4.83
CA THR A 196 -3.85 -2.58 6.26
C THR A 196 -4.30 -3.92 6.82
N VAL A 197 -3.64 -4.40 7.87
CA VAL A 197 -3.92 -5.67 8.53
C VAL A 197 -4.60 -5.41 9.86
N SER A 198 -5.76 -6.01 10.10
CA SER A 198 -6.51 -5.75 11.33
C SER A 198 -7.22 -6.95 11.93
N SER A 199 -7.40 -6.92 13.25
CA SER A 199 -8.28 -7.82 13.99
C SER A 199 -8.79 -7.10 15.23
N THR A 200 -9.94 -7.49 15.79
CA THR A 200 -10.42 -6.91 17.06
C THR A 200 -9.66 -7.49 18.26
N SER A 201 -9.36 -8.78 18.23
CA SER A 201 -8.77 -9.54 19.34
C SER A 201 -7.79 -10.63 18.88
N GLY A 202 -7.36 -10.56 17.62
CA GLY A 202 -6.62 -11.64 17.02
C GLY A 202 -5.17 -11.69 17.45
N ASN A 203 -4.59 -12.90 17.43
CA ASN A 203 -3.20 -13.14 17.79
C ASN A 203 -2.33 -13.40 16.54
N ASN A 204 -1.05 -13.04 16.63
CA ASN A 204 -0.07 -13.25 15.56
C ASN A 204 -0.47 -12.50 14.27
N LEU A 205 -0.44 -11.18 14.33
CA LEU A 205 -0.67 -10.32 13.17
C LEU A 205 0.66 -9.82 12.64
N GLY A 206 0.91 -9.98 11.35
CA GLY A 206 2.05 -9.39 10.66
C GLY A 206 1.62 -8.57 9.46
N GLY A 207 2.28 -7.44 9.22
CA GLY A 207 2.02 -6.66 7.99
C GLY A 207 2.36 -7.43 6.72
N PHE A 208 3.23 -8.45 6.82
CA PHE A 208 3.57 -9.38 5.75
C PHE A 208 3.02 -10.80 6.02
N VAL A 209 3.38 -11.42 7.15
CA VAL A 209 3.00 -12.79 7.50
C VAL A 209 2.51 -12.91 8.95
N GLY A 210 1.40 -13.61 9.18
CA GLY A 210 0.89 -13.81 10.54
C GLY A 210 1.79 -14.73 11.37
N TYR A 211 2.11 -15.92 10.84
CA TYR A 211 2.94 -16.92 11.51
C TYR A 211 3.91 -17.63 10.55
N HIS A 212 5.19 -17.64 10.88
CA HIS A 212 6.25 -18.15 10.00
C HIS A 212 7.11 -19.20 10.71
N ASP A 213 7.11 -20.46 10.25
CA ASP A 213 7.61 -21.60 11.04
C ASP A 213 8.14 -22.78 10.18
N GLN A 214 8.73 -23.78 10.84
CA GLN A 214 9.15 -25.08 10.28
C GLN A 214 10.05 -24.97 9.04
N SER A 215 11.22 -24.35 9.22
CA SER A 215 12.24 -24.21 8.16
C SER A 215 11.78 -23.47 6.90
N SER A 216 10.67 -22.76 6.97
CA SER A 216 10.25 -21.84 5.90
C SER A 216 11.20 -20.65 5.83
N SER A 217 11.29 -20.01 4.67
CA SER A 217 12.13 -18.83 4.43
C SER A 217 11.33 -17.69 3.80
N ILE A 218 11.62 -16.46 4.25
CA ILE A 218 11.15 -15.23 3.61
C ILE A 218 12.37 -14.37 3.28
N THR A 219 12.52 -13.99 2.03
CA THR A 219 13.65 -13.15 1.61
C THR A 219 13.24 -11.99 0.71
N LYS A 220 14.01 -10.89 0.75
CA LYS A 220 13.83 -9.74 -0.16
C LYS A 220 12.38 -9.24 -0.21
N SER A 221 11.73 -9.15 0.94
CA SER A 221 10.29 -8.87 1.02
C SER A 221 10.01 -7.75 2.01
N TYR A 222 8.88 -7.05 1.87
CA TYR A 222 8.60 -5.91 2.75
C TYR A 222 7.12 -5.68 3.05
N SER A 223 6.85 -4.97 4.14
CA SER A 223 5.52 -4.50 4.51
C SER A 223 5.51 -3.00 4.80
N ARG A 224 4.50 -2.29 4.29
CA ARG A 224 4.29 -0.85 4.55
C ARG A 224 2.91 -0.55 5.15
N GLY A 225 1.99 -1.51 5.08
CA GLY A 225 0.65 -1.36 5.63
C GLY A 225 0.63 -1.42 7.16
N ASN A 226 -0.31 -0.70 7.76
CA ASN A 226 -0.46 -0.64 9.21
C ASN A 226 -1.09 -1.93 9.75
N VAL A 227 -0.70 -2.33 10.96
CA VAL A 227 -1.17 -3.54 11.64
C VAL A 227 -1.79 -3.15 12.97
N ASN A 228 -3.04 -3.56 13.19
CA ASN A 228 -3.79 -3.18 14.40
C ASN A 228 -4.57 -4.35 15.01
N SER A 229 -4.32 -4.65 16.29
CA SER A 229 -5.10 -5.60 17.09
C SER A 229 -5.30 -5.12 18.53
N PRO A 230 -6.31 -4.28 18.82
CA PRO A 230 -6.44 -3.56 20.08
C PRO A 230 -6.67 -4.46 21.30
N ASN A 231 -7.13 -5.70 21.11
CA ASN A 231 -7.26 -6.72 22.18
C ASN A 231 -6.39 -7.97 21.90
N GLY A 232 -5.43 -7.87 20.99
CA GLY A 232 -4.62 -8.99 20.53
C GLY A 232 -3.22 -9.08 21.12
N ASP A 233 -2.53 -10.16 20.76
CA ASP A 233 -1.16 -10.45 21.15
C ASP A 233 -0.27 -10.75 19.93
N HIS A 234 1.03 -10.50 20.07
CA HIS A 234 2.06 -10.73 19.06
C HIS A 234 1.76 -10.04 17.72
N VAL A 235 1.84 -8.71 17.73
CA VAL A 235 1.71 -7.91 16.51
C VAL A 235 3.09 -7.45 16.05
N GLY A 236 3.44 -7.72 14.80
CA GLY A 236 4.66 -7.24 14.18
C GLY A 236 4.38 -6.44 12.92
N GLY A 237 5.18 -5.40 12.66
CA GLY A 237 5.09 -4.67 11.39
C GLY A 237 5.34 -5.58 10.17
N PHE A 238 6.19 -6.61 10.30
CA PHE A 238 6.44 -7.62 9.28
C PHE A 238 5.81 -8.97 9.62
N VAL A 239 6.18 -9.55 10.75
CA VAL A 239 5.77 -10.90 11.18
C VAL A 239 5.12 -10.88 12.55
N GLY A 240 3.96 -11.52 12.70
CA GLY A 240 3.32 -11.66 14.01
C GLY A 240 4.16 -12.53 14.94
N THR A 241 4.27 -13.81 14.61
CA THR A 241 5.12 -14.76 15.34
C THR A 241 6.02 -15.56 14.42
N MET A 242 7.28 -15.71 14.83
CA MET A 242 8.29 -16.52 14.16
C MET A 242 8.65 -17.75 15.00
N GLY A 243 8.46 -18.93 14.39
CA GLY A 243 8.64 -20.25 14.97
C GLY A 243 10.03 -20.86 14.75
N ASN A 244 10.09 -22.19 14.82
CA ASN A 244 11.34 -22.95 14.84
C ASN A 244 11.90 -23.21 13.44
N GLY A 245 13.21 -23.06 13.27
CA GLY A 245 13.92 -23.26 12.00
C GLY A 245 13.63 -22.22 10.92
N ALA A 246 12.65 -21.35 11.13
CA ALA A 246 12.25 -20.31 10.19
C ALA A 246 13.35 -19.26 9.97
N THR A 247 13.37 -18.62 8.78
CA THR A 247 14.36 -17.60 8.42
C THR A 247 13.72 -16.40 7.72
N ILE A 248 14.11 -15.19 8.14
CA ILE A 248 13.71 -13.95 7.48
C ILE A 248 14.98 -13.14 7.19
N THR A 249 15.24 -12.86 5.91
CA THR A 249 16.50 -12.23 5.49
C THR A 249 16.29 -11.17 4.43
N ASN A 250 16.97 -10.03 4.54
CA ASN A 250 16.86 -8.92 3.59
C ASN A 250 15.41 -8.41 3.48
N CYS A 251 14.76 -8.11 4.61
CA CYS A 251 13.36 -7.69 4.65
C CYS A 251 13.17 -6.40 5.46
N TYR A 252 12.07 -5.67 5.23
CA TYR A 252 11.78 -4.49 6.04
C TYR A 252 10.30 -4.25 6.32
N ALA A 253 10.03 -3.50 7.39
CA ALA A 253 8.70 -3.02 7.75
C ALA A 253 8.67 -1.51 8.00
N SER A 254 7.73 -0.79 7.39
CA SER A 254 7.55 0.64 7.62
C SER A 254 6.15 1.04 8.10
N GLY A 255 5.19 0.10 8.09
CA GLY A 255 3.85 0.33 8.64
C GLY A 255 3.84 0.27 10.17
N SER A 256 2.89 0.95 10.81
CA SER A 256 2.77 0.89 12.27
C SER A 256 2.27 -0.47 12.75
N ALA A 257 2.63 -0.84 13.98
CA ALA A 257 2.19 -2.07 14.65
C ALA A 257 1.62 -1.74 16.03
N SER A 258 0.30 -1.89 16.17
CA SER A 258 -0.43 -1.61 17.41
C SER A 258 -1.10 -2.86 17.96
N SER A 259 -0.95 -3.11 19.26
CA SER A 259 -1.55 -4.28 19.92
C SER A 259 -2.08 -3.97 21.32
N TYR A 260 -2.77 -4.92 21.95
CA TYR A 260 -2.97 -4.87 23.40
C TYR A 260 -1.67 -5.21 24.13
N ASN A 261 -1.13 -6.43 23.91
CA ASN A 261 -0.09 -6.99 24.78
C ASN A 261 1.36 -6.78 24.30
N ARG A 262 1.67 -7.25 23.08
CA ARG A 262 3.03 -7.30 22.53
C ARG A 262 3.07 -6.79 21.10
N ALA A 263 3.79 -5.68 20.90
CA ALA A 263 4.00 -5.07 19.59
C ALA A 263 5.49 -4.87 19.28
N GLY A 264 5.93 -5.30 18.10
CA GLY A 264 7.27 -5.03 17.57
C GLY A 264 7.21 -4.33 16.23
N GLY A 265 8.09 -3.36 15.99
CA GLY A 265 8.14 -2.66 14.69
C GLY A 265 8.40 -3.59 13.51
N PHE A 266 9.07 -4.72 13.74
CA PHE A 266 9.27 -5.80 12.77
C PHE A 266 8.58 -7.10 13.19
N ALA A 267 8.82 -7.60 14.40
CA ALA A 267 8.27 -8.88 14.87
C ALA A 267 7.58 -8.78 16.24
N GLY A 268 6.38 -9.36 16.36
CA GLY A 268 5.67 -9.45 17.64
C GLY A 268 6.34 -10.41 18.62
N SER A 269 6.63 -11.64 18.18
CA SER A 269 7.36 -12.63 18.97
C SER A 269 8.21 -13.55 18.11
N LYS A 270 9.33 -14.01 18.68
CA LYS A 270 10.26 -14.90 18.01
C LYS A 270 10.79 -15.95 18.97
N SER A 271 10.55 -17.23 18.67
CA SER A 271 10.99 -18.35 19.50
C SER A 271 12.42 -18.80 19.21
N SER A 272 12.73 -19.37 18.03
CA SER A 272 14.06 -19.94 17.77
C SER A 272 14.60 -19.79 16.33
N GLY A 273 13.85 -19.15 15.42
CA GLY A 273 14.31 -18.86 14.05
C GLY A 273 15.44 -17.83 13.95
N THR A 274 15.82 -17.45 12.72
CA THR A 274 16.87 -16.44 12.45
C THR A 274 16.32 -15.25 11.68
N ILE A 275 16.60 -14.03 12.15
CA ILE A 275 16.36 -12.79 11.40
C ILE A 275 17.70 -12.13 11.09
N SER A 276 17.95 -11.81 9.81
CA SER A 276 19.20 -11.17 9.40
C SER A 276 18.98 -10.10 8.34
N ASN A 277 19.80 -9.05 8.34
CA ASN A 277 19.73 -7.98 7.34
C ASN A 277 18.32 -7.39 7.20
N CYS A 278 17.64 -7.14 8.31
CA CYS A 278 16.27 -6.63 8.30
C CYS A 278 16.19 -5.29 9.01
N TYR A 279 15.20 -4.47 8.68
CA TYR A 279 14.96 -3.24 9.43
C TYR A 279 13.49 -2.90 9.64
N SER A 280 13.20 -2.10 10.68
CA SER A 280 11.89 -1.44 10.86
C SER A 280 12.00 0.07 11.04
N THR A 281 11.01 0.79 10.51
CA THR A 281 10.82 2.22 10.73
C THR A 281 9.44 2.57 11.25
N GLY A 282 8.47 1.66 11.18
CA GLY A 282 7.11 1.89 11.66
C GLY A 282 7.03 2.03 13.18
N ALA A 283 6.08 2.85 13.65
CA ALA A 283 5.78 2.99 15.07
C ALA A 283 5.27 1.66 15.65
N ALA A 284 5.76 1.28 16.83
CA ALA A 284 5.23 0.15 17.58
C ALA A 284 4.57 0.66 18.87
N ALA A 285 3.33 0.24 19.13
CA ALA A 285 2.55 0.75 20.26
C ALA A 285 1.69 -0.34 20.92
N ILE A 286 1.41 -0.13 22.21
CA ILE A 286 0.53 -0.98 23.02
C ILE A 286 -0.50 -0.14 23.78
N ASP A 287 -1.70 -0.68 23.99
CA ASP A 287 -2.83 0.03 24.65
C ASP A 287 -3.25 -0.62 25.99
N GLY A 288 -2.32 -1.28 26.69
CA GLY A 288 -2.59 -1.90 28.00
C GLY A 288 -1.65 -3.05 28.39
N GLY A 289 -0.80 -3.47 27.46
CA GLY A 289 0.11 -4.59 27.58
C GLY A 289 1.42 -4.34 28.31
N SER A 290 2.33 -5.29 28.12
CA SER A 290 3.57 -5.38 28.90
C SER A 290 4.83 -5.06 28.10
N THR A 291 4.85 -5.33 26.79
CA THR A 291 6.11 -5.29 26.03
C THR A 291 5.94 -4.66 24.66
N VAL A 292 6.74 -3.64 24.39
CA VAL A 292 6.86 -3.02 23.07
C VAL A 292 8.34 -2.98 22.69
N GLY A 293 8.65 -3.21 21.42
CA GLY A 293 10.02 -3.15 20.91
C GLY A 293 10.10 -2.42 19.59
N GLY A 294 11.13 -1.58 19.43
CA GLY A 294 11.37 -0.88 18.15
C GLY A 294 11.53 -1.82 16.96
N PHE A 295 12.08 -3.02 17.17
CA PHE A 295 12.23 -4.09 16.18
C PHE A 295 11.44 -5.35 16.57
N ILE A 296 11.82 -6.00 17.66
CA ILE A 296 11.14 -7.20 18.20
C ILE A 296 10.66 -6.94 19.64
N ALA A 297 9.43 -7.33 19.94
CA ALA A 297 8.89 -7.25 21.30
C ALA A 297 9.44 -8.36 22.20
N LEU A 298 9.42 -9.63 21.76
CA LEU A 298 9.98 -10.77 22.48
C LEU A 298 10.88 -11.61 21.58
N ASN A 299 12.11 -11.89 22.03
CA ASN A 299 13.09 -12.69 21.27
C ASN A 299 13.71 -13.79 22.13
N ALA A 300 13.74 -15.02 21.60
CA ALA A 300 14.44 -16.17 22.17
C ALA A 300 15.39 -16.88 21.19
N GLY A 301 15.73 -16.25 20.05
CA GLY A 301 16.73 -16.80 19.11
C GLY A 301 17.62 -15.73 18.48
N THR A 302 18.21 -16.06 17.33
CA THR A 302 19.24 -15.21 16.70
C THR A 302 18.66 -14.06 15.88
N VAL A 303 19.22 -12.87 16.08
CA VAL A 303 19.02 -11.68 15.24
C VAL A 303 20.39 -11.07 14.94
N SER A 304 20.71 -10.86 13.67
CA SER A 304 22.00 -10.30 13.25
C SER A 304 21.83 -9.19 12.21
N ALA A 305 22.74 -8.22 12.19
CA ALA A 305 22.78 -7.14 11.20
C ALA A 305 21.40 -6.51 10.90
N SER A 306 20.58 -6.33 11.94
CA SER A 306 19.19 -5.88 11.80
C SER A 306 18.93 -4.68 12.70
N PHE A 307 18.15 -3.73 12.20
CA PHE A 307 18.07 -2.38 12.74
C PHE A 307 16.64 -1.91 12.97
N TRP A 308 16.47 -0.94 13.87
CA TRP A 308 15.25 -0.14 13.90
C TRP A 308 15.57 1.33 14.06
N ASP A 309 14.70 2.17 13.51
CA ASP A 309 14.77 3.61 13.69
C ASP A 309 14.21 4.00 15.07
N THR A 310 15.05 4.52 15.96
CA THR A 310 14.68 4.90 17.33
C THR A 310 13.78 6.12 17.42
N GLN A 311 13.70 6.93 16.35
CA GLN A 311 12.93 8.16 16.32
C GLN A 311 11.56 7.93 15.71
N THR A 312 11.47 7.23 14.58
CA THR A 312 10.19 6.96 13.91
C THR A 312 9.42 5.82 14.56
N SER A 313 10.10 4.86 15.19
CA SER A 313 9.42 3.78 15.93
C SER A 313 8.74 4.27 17.21
N GLY A 314 9.15 5.42 17.75
CA GLY A 314 8.72 5.92 19.06
C GLY A 314 9.25 5.11 20.25
N ASN A 315 10.22 4.21 20.04
CA ASN A 315 10.69 3.27 21.06
C ASN A 315 12.20 3.41 21.31
N ALA A 316 12.57 3.51 22.59
CA ALA A 316 13.97 3.61 23.02
C ALA A 316 14.69 2.25 23.11
N SER A 317 13.95 1.14 23.14
CA SER A 317 14.49 -0.21 23.33
C SER A 317 13.80 -1.25 22.45
N SER A 318 14.44 -2.42 22.31
CA SER A 318 13.87 -3.61 21.71
C SER A 318 14.53 -4.85 22.29
N ALA A 319 13.84 -6.00 22.27
CA ALA A 319 14.42 -7.26 22.75
C ALA A 319 15.60 -7.77 21.91
N ALA A 320 15.70 -7.36 20.63
CA ALA A 320 16.79 -7.71 19.73
C ALA A 320 16.85 -6.77 18.53
N GLY A 321 17.97 -6.80 17.79
CA GLY A 321 18.36 -5.84 16.75
C GLY A 321 19.24 -4.71 17.32
N THR A 322 19.59 -3.73 16.51
CA THR A 322 20.32 -2.53 16.96
C THR A 322 19.55 -1.26 16.60
N GLY A 323 19.23 -0.45 17.61
CA GLY A 323 18.61 0.86 17.40
C GLY A 323 19.57 1.82 16.71
N LYS A 324 19.06 2.54 15.72
CA LYS A 324 19.76 3.57 14.94
C LYS A 324 18.88 4.80 14.85
N THR A 325 19.49 5.97 14.85
CA THR A 325 18.76 7.22 14.56
C THR A 325 18.30 7.23 13.09
N THR A 326 17.33 8.07 12.75
CA THR A 326 16.90 8.25 11.36
C THR A 326 18.04 8.67 10.44
N SER A 327 18.98 9.48 10.94
CA SER A 327 20.17 9.86 10.16
C SER A 327 21.05 8.66 9.87
N GLU A 328 21.34 7.81 10.87
CA GLU A 328 22.13 6.60 10.69
C GLU A 328 21.42 5.60 9.78
N MET A 329 20.10 5.44 9.91
CA MET A 329 19.27 4.57 9.06
C MET A 329 19.21 5.00 7.60
N LYS A 330 19.68 6.21 7.27
CA LYS A 330 19.81 6.73 5.90
C LYS A 330 21.26 6.81 5.42
N THR A 331 22.20 6.36 6.25
CA THR A 331 23.64 6.44 5.98
C THR A 331 24.16 5.09 5.51
N SER A 332 24.79 5.03 4.34
CA SER A 332 25.26 3.79 3.73
C SER A 332 26.25 3.00 4.60
N SER A 333 27.17 3.68 5.29
CA SER A 333 28.16 3.02 6.15
C SER A 333 27.50 2.20 7.27
N THR A 334 26.35 2.65 7.80
CA THR A 334 25.58 1.90 8.81
C THR A 334 25.28 0.47 8.37
N PHE A 335 24.99 0.29 7.08
CA PHE A 335 24.59 -0.99 6.51
C PHE A 335 25.80 -1.78 5.97
N THR A 336 26.73 -1.12 5.29
CA THR A 336 27.94 -1.80 4.76
C THR A 336 28.83 -2.32 5.89
N ASP A 337 28.97 -1.58 7.00
CA ASP A 337 29.78 -2.00 8.15
C ASP A 337 29.16 -3.21 8.86
N ALA A 338 27.85 -3.42 8.69
CA ALA A 338 27.13 -4.60 9.16
C ALA A 338 27.05 -5.74 8.14
N GLY A 339 27.72 -5.59 6.99
CA GLY A 339 27.81 -6.63 5.95
C GLY A 339 26.63 -6.67 4.98
N TRP A 340 25.82 -5.61 4.88
CA TRP A 340 24.75 -5.55 3.88
C TRP A 340 25.34 -5.37 2.48
N ASP A 341 24.78 -6.10 1.52
CA ASP A 341 25.14 -5.96 0.12
C ASP A 341 24.34 -4.82 -0.55
N LEU A 342 24.97 -3.65 -0.64
CA LEU A 342 24.43 -2.49 -1.35
C LEU A 342 24.68 -2.53 -2.87
N SER A 343 25.33 -3.58 -3.39
CA SER A 343 25.64 -3.71 -4.82
C SER A 343 24.57 -4.46 -5.61
N SER A 344 23.91 -5.46 -4.99
CA SER A 344 22.93 -6.29 -5.71
C SER A 344 21.63 -6.58 -4.94
N THR A 345 21.59 -6.33 -3.63
CA THR A 345 20.40 -6.61 -2.80
C THR A 345 19.68 -5.34 -2.39
N TRP A 346 20.43 -4.40 -1.82
CA TRP A 346 19.90 -3.16 -1.27
C TRP A 346 20.46 -1.97 -2.02
N GLU A 347 19.77 -0.84 -1.99
CA GLU A 347 20.29 0.44 -2.46
C GLU A 347 19.86 1.56 -1.52
N ILE A 348 20.67 2.60 -1.45
CA ILE A 348 20.35 3.84 -0.75
C ILE A 348 20.61 4.97 -1.73
N VAL A 349 19.54 5.60 -2.20
CA VAL A 349 19.60 6.72 -3.13
C VAL A 349 19.21 8.00 -2.39
N GLY A 350 20.12 8.98 -2.35
CA GLY A 350 19.89 10.24 -1.67
C GLY A 350 19.79 10.09 -0.13
N MET A 351 18.86 10.82 0.50
CA MET A 351 18.61 10.79 1.95
C MET A 351 17.40 9.90 2.31
N ASN A 352 17.36 8.71 1.71
CA ASN A 352 16.28 7.74 1.90
C ASN A 352 16.73 6.53 2.73
N PHE A 353 15.77 5.80 3.27
CA PHE A 353 16.04 4.50 3.88
C PHE A 353 16.47 3.49 2.80
N PRO A 354 17.21 2.42 3.14
CA PRO A 354 17.53 1.37 2.18
C PRO A 354 16.28 0.78 1.55
N ARG A 355 16.31 0.50 0.26
CA ARG A 355 15.26 -0.24 -0.43
C ARG A 355 15.85 -1.42 -1.17
N LEU A 356 15.03 -2.41 -1.49
CA LEU A 356 15.44 -3.61 -2.20
C LEU A 356 15.56 -3.33 -3.70
N GLN A 357 16.68 -3.72 -4.32
CA GLN A 357 16.94 -3.52 -5.75
C GLN A 357 16.07 -4.41 -6.66
N ALA A 358 15.65 -5.58 -6.18
CA ALA A 358 14.84 -6.52 -6.96
C ALA A 358 13.41 -6.00 -7.28
N ASN A 359 13.02 -4.85 -6.73
CA ASN A 359 11.68 -4.26 -6.86
C ASN A 359 11.63 -3.06 -7.83
N GLN A 360 12.57 -2.99 -8.78
CA GLN A 360 12.61 -1.91 -9.79
C GLN A 360 11.60 -2.10 -10.96
N ASP A 361 10.94 -3.26 -11.06
CA ASP A 361 10.01 -3.58 -12.17
C ASP A 361 8.59 -4.00 -11.74
N GLY A 362 8.21 -3.80 -10.47
CA GLY A 362 6.89 -4.21 -9.96
C GLY A 362 6.28 -3.20 -9.00
N ALA A 363 5.38 -2.35 -9.53
CA ALA A 363 4.41 -1.49 -8.85
C ALA A 363 4.71 -1.07 -7.38
N LEU A 364 5.42 0.05 -7.20
CA LEU A 364 5.19 1.01 -6.11
C LEU A 364 5.51 2.45 -6.56
N PRO A 365 4.85 3.46 -5.95
CA PRO A 365 4.52 4.73 -6.57
C PRO A 365 5.71 5.70 -6.58
N VAL A 366 5.65 6.65 -7.50
CA VAL A 366 6.57 7.78 -7.71
C VAL A 366 7.51 8.07 -6.52
N GLU A 367 8.80 8.14 -6.80
CA GLU A 367 9.78 8.43 -5.77
C GLU A 367 10.24 9.90 -5.85
N LEU A 368 9.72 10.74 -4.95
CA LEU A 368 10.20 12.12 -4.81
C LEU A 368 11.68 12.13 -4.40
N SER A 369 12.55 12.56 -5.31
CA SER A 369 13.99 12.69 -5.08
C SER A 369 14.36 14.02 -4.42
N LYS A 370 13.49 15.04 -4.55
CA LYS A 370 13.69 16.38 -4.00
C LYS A 370 12.37 17.11 -3.81
N PHE A 371 12.23 17.86 -2.73
CA PHE A 371 11.19 18.89 -2.58
C PHE A 371 11.78 20.12 -1.89
N SER A 372 11.60 21.30 -2.47
CA SER A 372 12.16 22.56 -1.98
C SER A 372 11.16 23.69 -2.18
N VAL A 373 11.06 24.55 -1.18
CA VAL A 373 10.15 25.69 -1.18
C VAL A 373 10.96 26.95 -0.91
N ILE A 374 10.94 27.88 -1.87
CA ILE A 374 11.87 29.00 -1.94
C ILE A 374 11.05 30.29 -2.02
N PRO A 375 11.09 31.17 -1.00
CA PRO A 375 10.43 32.46 -1.08
C PRO A 375 11.20 33.39 -2.03
N THR A 376 10.48 34.05 -2.93
CA THR A 376 11.00 35.02 -3.91
C THR A 376 10.18 36.31 -3.87
N VAL A 377 10.64 37.36 -4.53
CA VAL A 377 9.90 38.64 -4.65
C VAL A 377 8.58 38.48 -5.41
N ASP A 378 8.47 37.48 -6.28
CA ASP A 378 7.30 37.21 -7.12
C ASP A 378 6.31 36.23 -6.48
N GLY A 379 6.63 35.66 -5.31
CA GLY A 379 5.85 34.63 -4.62
C GLY A 379 6.72 33.51 -4.04
N VAL A 380 6.09 32.43 -3.58
CA VAL A 380 6.79 31.24 -3.08
C VAL A 380 6.91 30.22 -4.20
N VAL A 381 8.13 29.87 -4.60
CA VAL A 381 8.41 28.88 -5.65
C VAL A 381 8.65 27.52 -5.01
N LEU A 382 7.81 26.55 -5.37
CA LEU A 382 7.97 25.15 -5.04
C LEU A 382 8.67 24.45 -6.21
N ARG A 383 9.66 23.62 -5.90
CA ARG A 383 10.36 22.77 -6.87
C ARG A 383 10.47 21.38 -6.32
N TRP A 384 10.17 20.39 -7.15
CA TRP A 384 10.39 18.99 -6.80
C TRP A 384 10.93 18.23 -8.00
N ALA A 385 11.53 17.09 -7.68
CA ALA A 385 11.95 16.13 -8.67
C ALA A 385 11.50 14.74 -8.25
N THR A 386 11.18 13.91 -9.24
CA THR A 386 10.92 12.48 -9.08
C THR A 386 12.09 11.71 -9.67
N ALA A 387 12.50 10.61 -9.06
CA ALA A 387 13.49 9.69 -9.63
C ALA A 387 12.84 8.76 -10.66
N SER A 388 11.60 8.38 -10.39
CA SER A 388 10.70 7.63 -11.26
C SER A 388 9.26 7.98 -10.92
N GLU A 389 8.34 7.69 -11.84
CA GLU A 389 6.90 7.81 -11.69
C GLU A 389 6.25 6.51 -12.14
N GLN A 390 5.21 6.08 -11.45
CA GLN A 390 4.41 4.93 -11.85
C GLN A 390 2.96 5.28 -11.62
N ASP A 391 2.17 5.26 -12.69
CA ASP A 391 0.74 5.63 -12.69
C ASP A 391 0.43 6.98 -12.03
N ASN A 392 1.38 7.91 -12.09
CA ASN A 392 1.23 9.23 -11.50
C ASN A 392 0.21 10.05 -12.27
N LEU A 393 -0.89 10.40 -11.62
CA LEU A 393 -1.81 11.41 -12.15
C LEU A 393 -1.20 12.80 -12.02
N GLY A 394 -0.52 13.07 -10.91
CA GLY A 394 0.18 14.34 -10.66
C GLY A 394 0.18 14.73 -9.19
N PHE A 395 0.40 16.02 -8.93
CA PHE A 395 0.65 16.54 -7.59
C PHE A 395 -0.32 17.65 -7.24
N ASP A 396 -1.15 17.41 -6.23
CA ASP A 396 -1.87 18.46 -5.53
C ASP A 396 -0.87 19.26 -4.70
N VAL A 397 -0.77 20.56 -5.00
CA VAL A 397 0.04 21.50 -4.22
C VAL A 397 -0.84 22.05 -3.10
N GLU A 398 -0.45 21.77 -1.85
CA GLU A 398 -1.25 22.16 -0.68
C GLU A 398 -0.50 23.16 0.20
N ARG A 399 -1.25 24.12 0.75
CA ARG A 399 -0.75 25.15 1.66
C ARG A 399 -1.59 25.23 2.94
N SER A 400 -0.93 25.49 4.06
CA SER A 400 -1.54 25.83 5.35
C SER A 400 -0.84 27.04 5.97
N TYR A 401 -1.54 27.86 6.77
CA TYR A 401 -0.95 28.97 7.50
C TYR A 401 -0.67 28.58 8.96
N VAL A 402 0.45 29.07 9.51
CA VAL A 402 0.96 28.61 10.82
C VAL A 402 0.17 29.17 12.01
N THR A 403 -0.61 30.25 11.85
CA THR A 403 -1.57 30.74 12.87
C THR A 403 -2.66 31.64 12.26
N ASP A 404 -3.90 31.48 12.72
CA ASP A 404 -4.90 32.55 12.69
C ASP A 404 -4.78 33.43 13.94
N ARG A 405 -5.47 34.58 13.96
CA ARG A 405 -5.44 35.55 15.08
C ARG A 405 -6.27 35.12 16.31
N HIS A 406 -6.81 33.90 16.37
CA HIS A 406 -7.82 33.50 17.36
C HIS A 406 -7.42 32.30 18.24
N GLY A 407 -6.26 31.69 18.04
CA GLY A 407 -5.70 30.75 19.01
C GLY A 407 -6.33 29.36 19.00
N ASP A 408 -7.10 28.99 17.98
CA ASP A 408 -7.58 27.62 17.77
C ASP A 408 -6.66 26.84 16.82
N SER A 409 -6.21 25.67 17.26
CA SER A 409 -5.11 24.89 16.67
C SER A 409 -5.58 23.85 15.64
N PHE A 410 -6.43 24.22 14.68
CA PHE A 410 -6.76 23.34 13.55
C PHE A 410 -5.96 23.71 12.30
N ARG A 411 -4.90 22.93 12.02
CA ARG A 411 -4.13 23.02 10.77
C ARG A 411 -5.02 22.63 9.59
N ARG A 412 -5.41 23.60 8.76
CA ARG A 412 -6.26 23.38 7.57
C ARG A 412 -5.44 23.50 6.28
N TRP A 413 -5.25 22.37 5.60
CA TRP A 413 -4.63 22.32 4.29
C TRP A 413 -5.61 22.75 3.20
N HIS A 414 -5.15 23.60 2.31
CA HIS A 414 -5.88 24.07 1.14
C HIS A 414 -5.10 23.69 -0.11
N ARG A 415 -5.77 23.03 -1.05
CA ARG A 415 -5.24 22.83 -2.41
C ARG A 415 -5.14 24.19 -3.09
N ILE A 416 -3.93 24.58 -3.50
CA ILE A 416 -3.64 25.85 -4.19
C ILE A 416 -3.30 25.66 -5.66
N GLY A 417 -3.06 24.42 -6.10
CA GLY A 417 -2.83 24.09 -7.49
C GLY A 417 -2.68 22.60 -7.72
N PHE A 418 -2.59 22.22 -8.99
CA PHE A 418 -2.29 20.86 -9.42
C PHE A 418 -1.28 20.91 -10.55
N VAL A 419 -0.30 20.02 -10.51
CA VAL A 419 0.68 19.85 -11.59
C VAL A 419 0.59 18.41 -12.07
N GLU A 420 0.28 18.24 -13.36
CA GLU A 420 0.10 16.94 -13.99
C GLU A 420 1.42 16.16 -14.00
N GLY A 421 1.36 14.88 -13.65
CA GLY A 421 2.49 13.96 -13.74
C GLY A 421 2.67 13.43 -15.16
N ILE A 422 3.80 12.75 -15.40
CA ILE A 422 4.07 12.11 -16.70
C ILE A 422 3.36 10.75 -16.84
N GLY A 423 2.81 10.22 -15.74
CA GLY A 423 2.23 8.87 -15.70
C GLY A 423 3.26 7.86 -15.19
N SER A 424 3.74 7.00 -16.08
CA SER A 424 4.78 6.01 -15.75
C SER A 424 6.07 6.33 -16.51
N THR A 425 7.15 6.59 -15.77
CA THR A 425 8.48 6.85 -16.31
C THR A 425 9.57 6.44 -15.30
N ASN A 426 10.65 5.82 -15.79
CA ASN A 426 11.84 5.55 -14.99
C ASN A 426 12.92 6.64 -15.14
N ALA A 427 12.64 7.68 -15.93
CA ALA A 427 13.53 8.83 -16.08
C ALA A 427 13.16 9.93 -15.07
N PRO A 428 14.16 10.56 -14.40
CA PRO A 428 13.89 11.63 -13.46
C PRO A 428 13.11 12.78 -14.10
N GLN A 429 12.09 13.28 -13.39
CA GLN A 429 11.33 14.45 -13.82
C GLN A 429 11.55 15.60 -12.85
N GLU A 430 11.49 16.83 -13.38
CA GLU A 430 11.53 18.06 -12.58
C GLU A 430 10.24 18.85 -12.78
N TYR A 431 9.74 19.37 -11.66
CA TYR A 431 8.50 20.13 -11.63
C TYR A 431 8.68 21.42 -10.83
N SER A 432 7.82 22.39 -11.14
CA SER A 432 7.76 23.63 -10.37
C SER A 432 6.35 24.20 -10.29
N PHE A 433 6.06 24.90 -9.21
CA PHE A 433 4.82 25.63 -8.99
C PHE A 433 5.12 26.94 -8.26
N ILE A 434 4.44 28.03 -8.62
CA ILE A 434 4.60 29.33 -7.95
C ILE A 434 3.31 29.76 -7.25
N ASP A 435 3.37 29.90 -5.93
CA ASP A 435 2.32 30.52 -5.14
C ASP A 435 2.56 32.03 -4.97
N ARG A 436 1.92 32.82 -5.85
CA ARG A 436 1.95 34.29 -5.81
C ARG A 436 1.05 34.89 -4.71
N SER A 437 0.16 34.07 -4.15
CA SER A 437 -0.86 34.50 -3.18
C SER A 437 -0.42 34.32 -1.73
N SER A 438 0.69 33.61 -1.48
CA SER A 438 1.23 33.39 -0.13
C SER A 438 1.50 34.71 0.59
N ARG A 439 1.08 34.81 1.84
CA ARG A 439 1.35 35.96 2.72
C ARG A 439 1.79 35.49 4.10
N GLY A 440 2.88 36.05 4.63
CA GLY A 440 3.41 35.69 5.93
C GLY A 440 3.96 34.26 5.97
N ARG A 441 3.83 33.61 7.14
CA ARG A 441 4.40 32.29 7.41
C ARG A 441 3.43 31.18 6.99
N ALA A 442 3.82 30.38 6.01
CA ALA A 442 3.02 29.30 5.43
C ALA A 442 3.80 27.97 5.41
N MET A 443 3.06 26.87 5.47
CA MET A 443 3.53 25.51 5.29
C MET A 443 3.06 24.98 3.94
N TYR A 444 3.90 24.20 3.28
CA TYR A 444 3.63 23.60 1.98
C TYR A 444 3.92 22.11 2.00
N ARG A 445 3.13 21.35 1.25
CA ARG A 445 3.38 19.94 0.93
C ARG A 445 2.81 19.60 -0.43
N LEU A 446 3.26 18.49 -0.98
CA LEU A 446 2.67 17.86 -2.16
C LEU A 446 1.82 16.68 -1.69
N LYS A 447 0.63 16.53 -2.27
CA LYS A 447 -0.15 15.32 -2.24
C LYS A 447 -0.08 14.71 -3.65
N GLN A 448 0.79 13.73 -3.81
CA GLN A 448 0.89 12.98 -5.05
C GLN A 448 -0.36 12.10 -5.19
N LEU A 449 -0.95 12.12 -6.38
CA LEU A 449 -2.13 11.36 -6.75
C LEU A 449 -1.76 10.37 -7.84
N ASP A 450 -2.18 9.13 -7.66
CA ASP A 450 -2.05 8.07 -8.66
C ASP A 450 -3.38 7.98 -9.46
N ARG A 451 -3.38 7.41 -10.68
CA ARG A 451 -4.61 7.36 -11.51
C ARG A 451 -5.67 6.41 -10.95
N ASP A 452 -5.27 5.48 -10.09
CA ASP A 452 -6.15 4.62 -9.31
C ASP A 452 -6.81 5.33 -8.11
N GLY A 453 -6.48 6.61 -7.88
CA GLY A 453 -7.02 7.42 -6.78
C GLY A 453 -6.24 7.29 -5.46
N GLY A 454 -5.17 6.48 -5.44
CA GLY A 454 -4.19 6.44 -4.36
C GLY A 454 -3.50 7.79 -4.17
N PHE A 455 -3.01 8.06 -2.95
CA PHE A 455 -2.21 9.26 -2.73
C PHE A 455 -1.16 9.09 -1.63
N THR A 456 -0.06 9.83 -1.77
CA THR A 456 1.01 9.96 -0.77
C THR A 456 1.36 11.43 -0.55
N HIS A 457 1.71 11.81 0.67
CA HIS A 457 2.16 13.17 0.97
C HIS A 457 3.68 13.27 1.03
N SER A 458 4.23 14.39 0.55
CA SER A 458 5.63 14.75 0.78
C SER A 458 5.86 15.21 2.22
N VAL A 459 7.13 15.46 2.56
CA VAL A 459 7.49 16.25 3.74
C VAL A 459 6.86 17.65 3.69
N GLU A 460 6.58 18.21 4.86
CA GLU A 460 6.05 19.57 5.03
C GLU A 460 7.21 20.58 5.15
N VAL A 461 7.15 21.67 4.38
CA VAL A 461 8.17 22.73 4.41
C VAL A 461 7.53 24.04 4.82
N THR A 462 8.07 24.68 5.87
CA THR A 462 7.60 25.98 6.35
C THR A 462 8.48 27.10 5.82
N VAL A 463 7.88 28.13 5.25
CA VAL A 463 8.57 29.33 4.77
C VAL A 463 7.81 30.61 5.17
N THR A 464 8.53 31.72 5.23
CA THR A 464 7.93 33.06 5.36
C THR A 464 8.05 33.76 4.02
N SER A 465 6.93 34.19 3.42
CA SER A 465 6.94 34.92 2.16
C SER A 465 7.70 36.24 2.31
N LEU A 466 8.49 36.62 1.30
CA LEU A 466 9.07 37.95 1.24
C LEU A 466 7.98 39.00 0.99
N PRO A 467 8.11 40.23 1.53
CA PRO A 467 7.25 41.33 1.12
C PRO A 467 7.43 41.56 -0.38
N GLY A 468 6.32 41.52 -1.13
CA GLY A 468 6.32 41.90 -2.55
C GLY A 468 6.59 43.40 -2.72
N PRO A 469 6.93 43.88 -3.92
CA PRO A 469 7.04 45.31 -4.17
C PRO A 469 5.69 45.99 -3.90
N GLU A 470 5.67 46.95 -2.97
CA GLU A 470 4.49 47.77 -2.69
C GLU A 470 4.23 48.75 -3.83
N GLY A 471 3.65 48.25 -4.92
CA GLY A 471 3.17 49.07 -6.04
C GLY A 471 4.28 49.65 -6.92
N PHE A 472 4.02 49.68 -8.23
CA PHE A 472 4.74 50.58 -9.12
C PHE A 472 4.04 51.94 -9.07
N THR A 473 4.61 52.89 -8.35
CA THR A 473 4.22 54.30 -8.46
C THR A 473 4.92 54.92 -9.66
N LEU A 474 4.14 55.36 -10.64
CA LEU A 474 4.64 56.21 -11.71
C LEU A 474 4.82 57.61 -11.12
N PHE A 475 6.06 58.01 -10.85
CA PHE A 475 6.32 59.40 -10.46
C PHE A 475 6.12 60.29 -11.68
N GLU A 476 5.30 61.34 -11.54
CA GLU A 476 5.33 62.44 -12.49
C GLU A 476 6.70 63.10 -12.43
N ASN A 477 7.37 63.24 -13.59
CA ASN A 477 8.56 64.06 -13.68
C ASN A 477 8.15 65.52 -13.44
N TYR A 478 8.45 66.04 -12.26
CA TYR A 478 8.30 67.46 -11.93
C TYR A 478 9.68 68.14 -11.75
N PRO A 479 9.88 69.35 -12.30
CA PRO A 479 8.96 70.12 -13.13
C PRO A 479 9.12 69.76 -14.62
N ASN A 480 8.05 69.27 -15.26
CA ASN A 480 7.95 69.22 -16.72
C ASN A 480 7.13 70.43 -17.22
N PRO A 481 7.72 71.38 -17.97
CA PRO A 481 7.06 72.63 -18.35
C PRO A 481 6.01 72.53 -19.47
N PHE A 482 5.70 71.36 -20.04
CA PHE A 482 4.77 71.26 -21.19
C PHE A 482 3.80 70.07 -21.11
N ASN A 483 2.50 70.41 -21.03
CA ASN A 483 1.27 69.71 -21.46
C ASN A 483 1.09 68.20 -21.10
N PRO A 484 0.26 67.84 -20.10
CA PRO A 484 0.13 66.46 -19.64
C PRO A 484 -0.90 65.69 -20.48
N SER A 485 -0.47 65.04 -21.55
CA SER A 485 -1.20 63.89 -22.07
C SER A 485 -0.24 62.86 -22.63
N THR A 486 -0.13 61.73 -21.93
CA THR A 486 0.50 60.52 -22.46
C THR A 486 -0.62 59.65 -23.05
N LYS A 487 -0.72 59.60 -24.38
CA LYS A 487 -1.53 58.57 -25.06
C LYS A 487 -0.71 57.29 -25.12
N CYS A 488 -1.21 56.23 -24.51
CA CYS A 488 -0.66 54.90 -24.62
C CYS A 488 -1.53 54.11 -25.60
N ASP A 489 -1.08 53.98 -26.85
CA ASP A 489 -1.78 53.17 -27.85
C ASP A 489 -1.43 51.69 -27.64
N ARG A 490 -2.47 50.87 -27.50
CA ARG A 490 -2.35 49.42 -27.33
C ARG A 490 -2.36 48.75 -28.70
N THR A 491 -1.20 48.29 -29.18
CA THR A 491 -1.13 47.34 -30.30
C THR A 491 -1.37 45.93 -29.78
N THR A 492 -2.57 45.38 -30.02
CA THR A 492 -2.76 43.92 -30.04
C THR A 492 -2.15 43.38 -31.32
N SER A 493 -1.28 42.38 -31.22
CA SER A 493 -0.75 41.65 -32.38
C SER A 493 -1.92 41.04 -33.15
N GLY A 494 -2.18 41.58 -34.34
CA GLY A 494 -3.11 41.02 -35.30
C GLY A 494 -2.52 39.81 -36.01
N ASP A 495 -3.35 38.79 -36.16
CA ASP A 495 -3.35 37.88 -37.30
C ASP A 495 -3.16 38.61 -38.64
N ALA A 496 -2.36 38.00 -39.53
CA ALA A 496 -2.38 38.09 -41.01
C ALA A 496 -1.01 37.62 -41.55
N ARG A 497 -0.81 36.71 -42.52
CA ARG A 497 -1.58 36.04 -43.59
C ARG A 497 -0.74 34.81 -44.03
N GLN A 498 -1.23 33.75 -44.68
CA GLN A 498 -2.18 33.63 -45.81
C GLN A 498 -3.13 32.46 -45.64
#